data_AF-A0AB39VBT6-F1
#
_entry.id   AF-A0AB39VBT6-F1
#
_cell.length_a   1.000
_cell.length_b   1.000
_cell.length_c   1.000
_cell.angle_alpha   90.00
_cell.angle_beta   90.00
_cell.angle_gamma   90.00
#
_symmetry.space_group_name_H-M   'P 1'
#
loop_
_entity.id
_entity.type
_entity.pdbx_description
1 polymer ?
#
loop_
_entity_poly.entity_id
_entity_poly.type
_entity_poly.pdbx_seq_one_letter_code
_entity_poly.pdbx_strand_id
1 'polypeptide(L)'
;MSFSEGLKYAEQVERVRDLAWDRLCDEEDQAIAEYKESCEFLENEFKEFKAKYENQLKYISLEDFHNYLIDRYEEKDFDFKSFESIVLDYIEDAKAWEDWEKKNPDYTDEEEKGFNEECDMMCDKMAAILYKEN
;
A
#
# COMPACT_ATOMS: atom_id res chain seq x y z
N MET A 1 -13.03 5.17 -58.09
CA MET A 1 -13.26 4.72 -56.70
C MET A 1 -14.74 4.81 -56.44
N SER A 2 -15.41 3.67 -56.38
CA SER A 2 -16.86 3.64 -56.14
C SER A 2 -17.13 3.94 -54.67
N PHE A 3 -18.21 4.68 -54.40
CA PHE A 3 -18.70 5.04 -53.07
C PHE A 3 -18.74 3.86 -52.08
N SER A 4 -18.84 2.63 -52.58
CA SER A 4 -18.86 1.37 -51.84
C SER A 4 -17.53 0.93 -51.23
N GLU A 5 -16.38 1.30 -51.80
CA GLU A 5 -15.06 0.93 -51.26
C GLU A 5 -14.71 1.79 -50.03
N GLY A 6 -15.06 3.07 -50.05
CA GLY A 6 -14.88 3.98 -48.91
C GLY A 6 -15.73 3.60 -47.70
N LEU A 7 -16.96 3.10 -47.91
CA LEU A 7 -17.82 2.61 -46.83
C LEU A 7 -17.26 1.34 -46.16
N LYS A 8 -16.73 0.39 -46.93
CA LYS A 8 -16.09 -0.82 -46.38
C LYS A 8 -14.84 -0.50 -45.56
N TYR A 9 -14.05 0.49 -45.99
CA TYR A 9 -12.88 0.95 -45.23
C TYR A 9 -13.29 1.66 -43.92
N ALA A 10 -14.33 2.49 -43.94
CA ALA A 10 -14.84 3.15 -42.73
C ALA A 10 -15.35 2.13 -41.69
N GLU A 11 -16.10 1.12 -42.14
CA GLU A 11 -16.63 0.04 -41.29
C GLU A 11 -15.52 -0.86 -40.69
N GLN A 12 -14.37 -0.96 -41.36
CA GLN A 12 -13.19 -1.67 -40.83
C GLN A 12 -12.45 -0.83 -39.78
N VAL A 13 -12.33 0.48 -40.00
CA VAL A 13 -11.69 1.40 -39.05
C VAL A 13 -12.51 1.53 -37.76
N GLU A 14 -13.85 1.57 -37.85
CA GLU A 14 -14.72 1.58 -36.67
C GLU A 14 -14.55 0.29 -35.84
N ARG A 15 -14.57 -0.89 -36.46
CA ARG A 15 -14.33 -2.16 -35.75
C ARG A 15 -12.96 -2.25 -35.09
N VAL A 16 -11.91 -1.70 -35.72
CA VAL A 16 -10.55 -1.67 -35.11
C VAL A 16 -10.51 -0.72 -33.92
N ARG A 17 -11.24 0.40 -33.98
CA ARG A 17 -11.40 1.32 -32.86
C ARG A 17 -12.16 0.66 -31.71
N ASP A 18 -13.27 -0.02 -32.00
CA ASP A 18 -14.07 -0.71 -30.98
C ASP A 18 -13.25 -1.81 -30.29
N LEU A 19 -12.50 -2.62 -31.04
CA LEU A 19 -11.59 -3.62 -30.47
C LEU A 19 -10.45 -3.01 -29.64
N ALA A 20 -9.97 -1.82 -30.01
CA ALA A 20 -8.96 -1.11 -29.23
C ALA A 20 -9.54 -0.53 -27.94
N TRP A 21 -10.80 -0.07 -27.97
CA TRP A 21 -11.53 0.33 -26.77
C TRP A 21 -11.81 -0.85 -25.85
N ASP A 22 -12.27 -1.99 -26.38
CA ASP A 22 -12.51 -3.19 -25.57
C ASP A 22 -11.22 -3.67 -24.88
N ARG A 23 -10.08 -3.70 -25.59
CA ARG A 23 -8.79 -4.02 -24.97
C ARG A 23 -8.36 -3.03 -23.90
N LEU A 24 -8.58 -1.74 -24.13
CA LEU A 24 -8.27 -0.70 -23.14
C LEU A 24 -9.15 -0.85 -21.90
N CYS A 25 -10.44 -1.14 -22.07
CA CYS A 25 -11.36 -1.44 -20.97
C CYS A 25 -10.94 -2.71 -20.22
N ASP A 26 -10.57 -3.79 -20.92
CA ASP A 26 -10.10 -5.03 -20.30
C ASP A 26 -8.79 -4.82 -19.51
N GLU A 27 -7.86 -4.01 -20.04
CA GLU A 27 -6.62 -3.63 -19.36
C GLU A 27 -6.89 -2.74 -18.13
N GLU A 28 -7.82 -1.78 -18.23
CA GLU A 28 -8.27 -0.96 -17.09
C GLU A 28 -8.98 -1.80 -16.02
N ASP A 29 -9.86 -2.72 -16.43
CA ASP A 29 -10.57 -3.63 -15.53
C ASP A 29 -9.60 -4.61 -14.84
N GLN A 30 -8.59 -5.10 -15.57
CA GLN A 30 -7.53 -5.93 -14.99
C GLN A 30 -6.70 -5.14 -13.97
N ALA A 31 -6.30 -3.91 -14.29
CA ALA A 31 -5.55 -3.06 -13.36
C ALA A 31 -6.38 -2.73 -12.10
N ILE A 32 -7.68 -2.48 -12.24
CA ILE A 32 -8.60 -2.28 -11.10
C ILE A 32 -8.71 -3.55 -10.26
N ALA A 33 -8.78 -4.74 -10.90
CA ALA A 33 -8.85 -6.01 -10.19
C ALA A 33 -7.56 -6.31 -9.41
N GLU A 34 -6.39 -6.12 -10.03
CA GLU A 34 -5.07 -6.30 -9.38
C GLU A 34 -4.88 -5.32 -8.21
N TYR A 35 -5.26 -4.05 -8.40
CA TYR A 35 -5.25 -3.06 -7.32
C TYR A 35 -6.17 -3.49 -6.17
N LYS A 36 -7.39 -3.94 -6.47
CA LYS A 36 -8.33 -4.40 -5.44
C LYS A 36 -7.81 -5.62 -4.68
N GLU A 37 -7.24 -6.59 -5.37
CA GLU A 37 -6.62 -7.78 -4.76
C GLU A 37 -5.49 -7.38 -3.81
N SER A 38 -4.65 -6.44 -4.23
CA SER A 38 -3.55 -5.94 -3.38
C SER A 38 -4.04 -5.21 -2.12
N CYS A 39 -5.10 -4.40 -2.23
CA CYS A 39 -5.74 -3.75 -1.09
C CYS A 39 -6.33 -4.77 -0.13
N GLU A 40 -7.02 -5.80 -0.63
CA GLU A 40 -7.58 -6.89 0.19
C GLU A 40 -6.47 -7.69 0.89
N PHE A 41 -5.37 -7.98 0.19
CA PHE A 41 -4.20 -8.65 0.77
C PHE A 41 -3.63 -7.86 1.95
N LEU A 42 -3.33 -6.57 1.75
CA LEU A 42 -2.71 -5.75 2.77
C LEU A 42 -3.66 -5.41 3.93
N GLU A 43 -4.97 -5.29 3.70
CA GLU A 43 -5.96 -5.15 4.76
C GLU A 43 -5.99 -6.40 5.66
N ASN A 44 -5.86 -7.60 5.06
CA ASN A 44 -5.77 -8.84 5.82
C ASN A 44 -4.46 -8.93 6.61
N GLU A 45 -3.32 -8.60 6.00
CA GLU A 45 -2.03 -8.52 6.70
C GLU A 45 -2.09 -7.54 7.88
N PHE A 46 -2.69 -6.36 7.69
CA PHE A 46 -2.88 -5.41 8.78
C PHE A 46 -3.75 -5.98 9.92
N LYS A 47 -4.83 -6.71 9.60
CA LYS A 47 -5.69 -7.36 10.61
C LYS A 47 -4.92 -8.40 11.41
N GLU A 48 -4.10 -9.22 10.76
CA GLU A 48 -3.25 -10.20 11.42
C GLU A 48 -2.17 -9.55 12.28
N PHE A 49 -1.50 -8.52 11.73
CA PHE A 49 -0.52 -7.72 12.44
C PHE A 49 -1.11 -7.08 13.70
N LYS A 50 -2.28 -6.44 13.57
CA LYS A 50 -3.02 -5.86 14.69
C LYS A 50 -3.33 -6.92 15.74
N ALA A 51 -3.92 -8.05 15.35
CA ALA A 51 -4.26 -9.11 16.30
C ALA A 51 -3.04 -9.65 17.07
N LYS A 52 -1.88 -9.69 16.43
CA LYS A 52 -0.63 -10.19 17.02
C LYS A 52 0.04 -9.20 17.97
N TYR A 53 0.00 -7.91 17.64
CA TYR A 53 0.82 -6.90 18.31
C TYR A 53 0.06 -5.80 19.06
N GLU A 54 -1.27 -5.71 18.95
CA GLU A 54 -2.10 -4.71 19.67
C GLU A 54 -1.90 -4.76 21.19
N ASN A 55 -1.61 -5.93 21.76
CA ASN A 55 -1.33 -6.07 23.19
C ASN A 55 0.15 -5.89 23.58
N GLN A 56 1.05 -5.82 22.59
CA GLN A 56 2.50 -5.67 22.78
C GLN A 56 2.97 -4.23 22.55
N LEU A 57 2.27 -3.49 21.71
CA LEU A 57 2.55 -2.09 21.41
C LEU A 57 1.81 -1.18 22.39
N LYS A 58 2.53 -0.22 22.94
CA LYS A 58 2.02 0.81 23.84
C LYS A 58 2.24 2.20 23.27
N TYR A 59 3.32 2.41 22.52
CA TYR A 59 3.71 3.71 21.98
C TYR A 59 3.42 3.81 20.48
N ILE A 60 3.72 2.77 19.69
CA ILE A 60 3.36 2.76 18.26
C ILE A 60 1.85 2.62 18.11
N SER A 61 1.24 3.58 17.43
CA SER A 61 -0.20 3.62 17.17
C SER A 61 -0.55 2.83 15.92
N LEU A 62 -1.31 1.75 16.10
CA LEU A 62 -1.84 0.96 14.99
C LEU A 62 -2.84 1.74 14.12
N GLU A 63 -3.52 2.74 14.70
CA GLU A 63 -4.43 3.61 13.96
C GLU A 63 -3.65 4.54 13.02
N ASP A 64 -2.55 5.12 13.49
CA ASP A 64 -1.72 6.00 12.65
C ASP A 64 -1.00 5.20 11.56
N PHE A 65 -0.49 4.02 11.89
CA PHE A 65 0.07 3.11 10.89
C PHE A 65 -0.97 2.72 9.81
N HIS A 66 -2.22 2.49 10.19
CA HIS A 66 -3.30 2.23 9.24
C HIS A 66 -3.58 3.44 8.32
N ASN A 67 -3.56 4.65 8.86
CA ASN A 67 -3.70 5.86 8.05
C ASN A 67 -2.51 6.03 7.09
N TYR A 68 -1.30 5.76 7.55
CA TYR A 68 -0.10 5.75 6.70
C TYR A 68 -0.20 4.73 5.56
N LEU A 69 -0.74 3.53 5.82
CA LEU A 69 -1.02 2.54 4.78
C LEU A 69 -2.02 3.08 3.74
N ILE A 70 -3.10 3.73 4.18
CA ILE A 70 -4.08 4.35 3.28
C ILE A 70 -3.43 5.44 2.43
N ASP A 71 -2.70 6.35 3.06
CA ASP A 71 -2.02 7.45 2.36
C ASP A 71 -1.06 6.93 1.30
N ARG A 72 -0.34 5.83 1.59
CA ARG A 72 0.51 5.13 0.63
C ARG A 72 -0.27 4.59 -0.58
N TYR A 73 -1.46 4.00 -0.39
CA TYR A 73 -2.27 3.51 -1.53
C TYR A 73 -2.79 4.63 -2.43
N GLU A 74 -3.04 5.81 -1.85
CA GLU A 74 -3.49 6.97 -2.60
C GLU A 74 -2.34 7.66 -3.39
N GLU A 75 -1.08 7.25 -3.16
CA GLU A 75 0.06 7.71 -3.95
C GLU A 75 -0.05 7.21 -5.41
N LYS A 76 0.03 8.14 -6.36
CA LYS A 76 -0.08 7.84 -7.80
C LYS A 76 0.97 6.85 -8.32
N ASP A 77 2.10 6.76 -7.65
CA ASP A 77 3.23 5.91 -8.00
C ASP A 77 3.49 4.87 -6.90
N PHE A 78 2.43 4.25 -6.38
CA PHE A 78 2.55 3.21 -5.36
C PHE A 78 3.44 2.06 -5.85
N ASP A 79 4.57 1.88 -5.19
CA ASP A 79 5.46 0.74 -5.40
C ASP A 79 4.94 -0.44 -4.57
N PHE A 80 4.66 -1.57 -5.22
CA PHE A 80 4.18 -2.78 -4.56
C PHE A 80 5.28 -3.38 -3.68
N LYS A 81 5.36 -2.91 -2.45
CA LYS A 81 6.21 -3.44 -1.39
C LYS A 81 5.44 -4.48 -0.56
N SER A 82 6.17 -5.41 0.05
CA SER A 82 5.60 -6.30 1.07
C SER A 82 5.17 -5.52 2.31
N PHE A 83 4.22 -6.08 3.06
CA PHE A 83 3.68 -5.46 4.26
C PHE A 83 4.78 -5.11 5.27
N GLU A 84 5.72 -6.02 5.52
CA GLU A 84 6.84 -5.81 6.43
C GLU A 84 7.74 -4.66 5.97
N SER A 85 7.94 -4.50 4.66
CA SER A 85 8.73 -3.39 4.14
C SER A 85 8.02 -2.06 4.37
N ILE A 86 6.69 -2.04 4.32
CA ILE A 86 5.90 -0.83 4.61
C ILE A 86 5.95 -0.51 6.11
N VAL A 87 5.91 -1.52 6.99
CA VAL A 87 6.12 -1.31 8.44
C VAL A 87 7.51 -0.74 8.72
N LEU A 88 8.55 -1.25 8.05
CA LEU A 88 9.91 -0.71 8.18
C LEU A 88 9.98 0.73 7.71
N ASP A 89 9.45 1.05 6.52
CA ASP A 89 9.40 2.43 6.02
C ASP A 89 8.72 3.36 7.06
N TYR A 90 7.58 2.94 7.64
CA TYR A 90 6.86 3.74 8.63
C TYR A 90 7.71 4.08 9.88
N ILE A 91 8.56 3.17 10.31
CA ILE A 91 9.43 3.36 11.49
C ILE A 91 10.71 4.11 11.10
N GLU A 92 11.38 3.68 10.04
CA GLU A 92 12.69 4.19 9.60
C GLU A 92 12.61 5.59 8.99
N ASP A 93 11.51 5.94 8.32
CA ASP A 93 11.26 7.30 7.81
C ASP A 93 10.79 8.26 8.92
N ALA A 94 10.90 7.84 10.19
CA ALA A 94 10.49 8.57 11.38
C ALA A 94 9.00 8.96 11.41
N LYS A 95 8.15 8.38 10.55
CA LYS A 95 6.70 8.67 10.53
C LYS A 95 6.03 8.25 11.83
N ALA A 96 6.39 7.07 12.35
CA ALA A 96 5.95 6.60 13.66
C ALA A 96 6.33 7.59 14.78
N TRP A 97 7.52 8.19 14.71
CA TRP A 97 7.97 9.18 15.69
C TRP A 97 7.18 10.47 15.57
N GLU A 98 7.03 11.02 14.36
CA GLU A 98 6.26 12.25 14.11
C GLU A 98 4.81 12.13 14.62
N ASP A 99 4.16 11.00 14.36
CA ASP A 99 2.79 10.73 14.82
C ASP A 99 2.71 10.66 16.35
N TRP A 100 3.67 9.98 16.96
CA TRP A 100 3.74 9.81 18.41
C TRP A 100 4.06 11.12 19.14
N GLU A 101 5.08 11.86 18.69
CA GLU A 101 5.52 13.14 19.26
C GLU A 101 4.40 14.17 19.19
N LYS A 102 3.68 14.24 18.07
CA LYS A 102 2.54 15.15 17.89
C LYS A 102 1.43 14.91 18.92
N LYS A 103 1.23 13.67 19.36
CA LYS A 103 0.24 13.28 20.37
C LYS A 103 0.77 13.46 21.79
N ASN A 104 2.08 13.45 21.98
CA ASN A 104 2.75 13.49 23.27
C ASN A 104 3.78 14.63 23.34
N PRO A 105 3.39 15.91 23.18
CA PRO A 105 4.36 17.02 23.06
C PRO A 105 5.22 17.25 24.31
N ASP A 106 4.80 16.73 25.47
CA ASP A 106 5.49 16.85 26.76
C ASP A 106 5.98 15.47 27.27
N TYR A 107 6.39 14.58 26.36
CA TYR A 107 6.86 13.24 26.70
C TYR A 107 8.13 13.27 27.58
N THR A 108 8.34 12.21 28.35
CA THR A 108 9.51 12.02 29.20
C THR A 108 10.60 11.18 28.52
N ASP A 109 11.85 11.30 28.97
CA ASP A 109 12.97 10.46 28.50
C ASP A 109 12.65 8.95 28.63
N GLU A 110 11.86 8.55 29.63
CA GLU A 110 11.42 7.16 29.82
C GLU A 110 10.42 6.71 28.74
N GLU A 111 9.52 7.62 28.32
CA GLU A 111 8.55 7.36 27.26
C GLU A 111 9.20 7.31 25.88
N GLU A 112 10.15 8.23 25.60
CA GLU A 112 10.96 8.18 24.39
C GLU A 112 11.76 6.87 24.31
N LYS A 113 12.39 6.46 25.42
CA LYS A 113 13.11 5.18 25.48
C LYS A 113 12.17 3.99 25.21
N GLY A 114 10.97 4.02 25.77
CA GLY A 114 9.96 2.98 25.54
C GLY A 114 9.49 2.93 24.08
N PHE A 115 9.30 4.08 23.45
CA PHE A 115 8.98 4.16 22.02
C PHE A 115 10.11 3.59 21.15
N ASN A 116 11.36 3.97 21.44
CA ASN A 116 12.53 3.48 20.71
C ASN A 116 12.69 1.96 20.85
N GLU A 117 12.47 1.40 22.05
CA GLU A 117 12.49 -0.06 22.29
C GLU A 117 11.40 -0.78 21.48
N GLU A 118 10.20 -0.20 21.35
CA GLU A 118 9.13 -0.75 20.51
C GLU A 118 9.47 -0.71 19.01
N CYS A 119 10.08 0.39 18.55
CA CYS A 119 10.55 0.53 17.18
C CYS A 119 11.62 -0.51 16.86
N ASP A 120 12.66 -0.63 17.69
CA ASP A 120 13.73 -1.62 17.52
C ASP A 120 13.16 -3.05 17.46
N MET A 121 12.27 -3.38 18.39
CA MET A 121 11.62 -4.70 18.42
C MET A 121 10.83 -4.97 17.14
N MET A 122 10.11 -3.97 16.61
CA MET A 122 9.35 -4.14 15.39
C MET A 122 10.24 -4.24 14.16
N CYS A 123 11.26 -3.40 14.04
CA CYS A 123 12.26 -3.48 12.99
C CYS A 123 12.90 -4.87 12.94
N ASP A 124 13.35 -5.40 14.07
CA ASP A 124 13.93 -6.74 14.17
C ASP A 124 12.95 -7.83 13.72
N LYS A 125 11.69 -7.75 14.15
CA LYS A 125 10.65 -8.73 13.78
C LYS A 125 10.31 -8.68 12.30
N MET A 126 10.11 -7.49 11.73
CA MET A 126 9.77 -7.31 10.32
C MET A 126 10.93 -7.71 9.42
N ALA A 127 12.15 -7.26 9.73
CA ALA A 127 13.36 -7.67 9.03
C ALA A 127 13.56 -9.20 9.09
N ALA A 128 13.32 -9.82 10.25
CA ALA A 128 13.42 -11.26 10.37
C ALA A 128 12.38 -12.02 9.53
N ILE A 129 11.21 -11.45 9.24
CA ILE A 129 10.23 -12.06 8.33
C ILE A 129 10.71 -11.87 6.88
N LEU A 130 11.00 -10.63 6.47
CA LEU A 130 11.48 -10.29 5.12
C LEU A 130 12.69 -11.11 4.66
N TYR A 131 13.67 -11.30 5.55
CA TYR A 131 14.93 -11.98 5.21
C TYR A 131 14.90 -13.48 5.51
N LYS A 132 13.83 -14.02 6.12
CA LYS A 132 13.63 -15.49 6.22
C LYS A 132 12.88 -16.07 5.03
N GLU A 133 12.15 -15.23 4.29
CA GLU A 133 11.40 -15.65 3.11
C GLU A 133 12.22 -15.62 1.80
N ASN A 134 13.53 -15.31 1.88
CA ASN A 134 14.52 -15.43 0.80
C ASN A 134 15.40 -16.69 0.97
#